data_AF-A0A0J8B376-F1
#
_entry.id   AF-A0A0J8B376-F1
#
_cell.length_a   1.000
_cell.length_b   1.000
_cell.length_c   1.000
_cell.angle_alpha   90.00
_cell.angle_beta   90.00
_cell.angle_gamma   90.00
#
_symmetry.space_group_name_H-M   'P 1'
#
loop_
_entity.id
_entity.type
_entity.pdbx_description
1 polymer ?
#
loop_
_entity_poly.entity_id
_entity_poly.type
_entity_poly.pdbx_seq_one_letter_code
_entity_poly.pdbx_strand_id
1 'polypeptide(L)'
;NQYHVDEMLCVTESAESAELPALPNFAFHCLMSLDDLRTHRQAVAADIAVAKAANKNVADLVAELKLIDAELAADADKAGKSKDPVKESLDALLLQRFFVVPSFEIYGGVAGLYDYGPAGTAVKENILSIWRNHFILAEQMLEVSTSCLTLSDVLKTSGHVDRFTDFMVRDVHT
;
A
#
# COMPACT_ATOMS: atom_id res chain seq x y z
N ASN A 1 9.20 13.82 39.90
CA ASN A 1 8.45 14.15 38.68
C ASN A 1 8.00 12.87 38.02
N GLN A 2 6.79 12.51 38.38
CA GLN A 2 6.01 11.34 37.97
C GLN A 2 5.85 11.31 36.45
N TYR A 3 6.16 10.18 35.82
CA TYR A 3 5.49 9.79 34.58
C TYR A 3 4.60 8.59 34.94
N HIS A 4 3.32 8.89 34.99
CA HIS A 4 2.21 7.98 35.23
C HIS A 4 2.00 7.17 33.94
N VAL A 5 2.14 5.85 34.04
CA VAL A 5 1.70 4.90 33.03
C VAL A 5 0.21 4.68 33.27
N ASP A 6 -0.63 5.33 32.49
CA ASP A 6 -2.05 4.98 32.45
C ASP A 6 -2.22 3.74 31.56
N GLU A 7 -2.52 2.64 32.25
CA GLU A 7 -3.18 1.46 31.72
C GLU A 7 -4.53 1.89 31.11
N MET A 8 -4.67 1.83 29.78
CA MET A 8 -6.00 1.81 29.17
C MET A 8 -6.49 0.37 29.12
N LEU A 9 -7.16 0.00 30.21
CA LEU A 9 -7.89 -1.24 30.41
C LEU A 9 -8.77 -1.56 29.18
N CYS A 10 -8.64 -2.79 28.70
CA CYS A 10 -9.64 -3.46 27.89
C CYS A 10 -10.92 -3.62 28.72
N VAL A 11 -11.93 -2.80 28.45
CA VAL A 11 -13.30 -3.01 28.92
C VAL A 11 -14.18 -3.22 27.69
N THR A 12 -14.43 -4.48 27.37
CA THR A 12 -15.65 -4.87 26.66
C THR A 12 -16.22 -6.08 27.38
N GLU A 13 -16.85 -5.82 28.52
CA GLU A 13 -17.75 -6.76 29.19
C GLU A 13 -19.19 -6.40 28.80
N SER A 14 -19.93 -7.44 28.42
CA SER A 14 -21.40 -7.56 28.46
C SER A 14 -22.25 -6.58 27.63
N ALA A 15 -22.76 -7.09 26.50
CA ALA A 15 -24.12 -6.80 26.06
C ALA A 15 -24.78 -8.12 25.66
N GLU A 16 -25.41 -8.73 26.66
CA GLU A 16 -26.38 -9.82 26.58
C GLU A 16 -27.51 -9.46 25.59
N SER A 17 -27.83 -10.42 24.72
CA SER A 17 -29.17 -10.74 24.21
C SER A 17 -30.19 -9.59 24.09
N ALA A 18 -30.27 -9.00 22.90
CA ALA A 18 -31.52 -8.45 22.40
C ALA A 18 -31.70 -8.92 20.95
N GLU A 19 -32.67 -9.83 20.75
CA GLU A 19 -33.14 -10.25 19.43
C GLU A 19 -33.69 -9.03 18.68
N LEU A 20 -32.88 -8.46 17.77
CA LEU A 20 -33.34 -7.48 16.81
C LEU A 20 -33.96 -8.22 15.61
N PRO A 21 -35.15 -7.79 15.13
CA PRO A 21 -35.80 -8.46 14.00
C PRO A 21 -34.92 -8.38 12.75
N ALA A 22 -34.79 -9.50 12.05
CA ALA A 22 -34.05 -9.62 10.80
C ALA A 22 -34.49 -8.54 9.81
N LEU A 23 -33.66 -7.51 9.64
CA LEU A 23 -33.82 -6.53 8.58
C LEU A 23 -33.48 -7.20 7.24
N PRO A 24 -34.19 -6.86 6.15
CA PRO A 24 -33.90 -7.41 4.83
C PRO A 24 -32.46 -7.08 4.43
N ASN A 25 -31.76 -8.06 3.85
CA ASN A 25 -30.35 -8.06 3.40
C ASN A 25 -29.90 -6.83 2.58
N PHE A 26 -30.80 -5.95 2.17
CA PHE A 26 -30.52 -4.80 1.32
C PHE A 26 -29.83 -3.63 2.05
N ALA A 27 -29.87 -3.58 3.38
CA ALA A 27 -29.38 -2.42 4.15
C ALA A 27 -27.94 -2.56 4.71
N PHE A 28 -27.26 -3.70 4.51
CA PHE A 28 -25.93 -3.94 5.09
C PHE A 28 -24.77 -3.31 4.29
N HIS A 29 -25.03 -2.83 3.08
CA HIS A 29 -23.98 -2.42 2.16
C HIS A 29 -23.30 -1.07 2.48
N CYS A 30 -23.94 -0.21 3.29
CA CYS A 30 -23.51 1.18 3.44
C CYS A 30 -22.42 1.43 4.52
N LEU A 31 -21.96 0.38 5.22
CA LEU A 31 -21.00 0.51 6.33
C LEU A 31 -19.80 -0.47 6.29
N MET A 32 -19.67 -1.26 5.21
CA MET A 32 -18.61 -2.28 5.13
C MET A 32 -17.29 -1.66 4.63
N SER A 33 -16.17 -1.99 5.29
CA SER A 33 -14.82 -1.70 4.80
C SER A 33 -14.57 -2.44 3.47
N LEU A 34 -13.65 -1.95 2.64
CA LEU A 34 -13.18 -2.65 1.42
C LEU A 34 -12.73 -4.09 1.73
N ASP A 35 -12.15 -4.32 2.90
CA ASP A 35 -11.75 -5.65 3.35
C ASP A 35 -12.95 -6.53 3.76
N ASP A 36 -13.99 -5.93 4.32
CA ASP A 36 -15.24 -6.63 4.65
C ASP A 36 -15.97 -7.03 3.37
N LEU A 37 -16.01 -6.15 2.36
CA LEU A 37 -16.59 -6.41 1.03
C LEU A 37 -15.85 -7.54 0.29
N ARG A 38 -14.52 -7.57 0.37
CA ARG A 38 -13.70 -8.67 -0.19
C ARG A 38 -13.94 -9.99 0.52
N THR A 39 -14.07 -9.96 1.84
CA THR A 39 -14.37 -11.13 2.66
C THR A 39 -15.78 -11.66 2.37
N HIS A 40 -16.76 -10.77 2.23
CA HIS A 40 -18.13 -11.10 1.86
C HIS A 40 -18.22 -11.72 0.46
N ARG A 41 -17.50 -11.15 -0.52
CA ARG A 41 -17.38 -11.72 -1.87
C ARG A 41 -16.86 -13.16 -1.83
N GLN A 42 -15.82 -13.43 -1.03
CA GLN A 42 -15.23 -14.76 -0.88
C GLN A 42 -16.20 -15.75 -0.23
N ALA A 43 -16.96 -15.30 0.78
CA ALA A 43 -17.98 -16.11 1.43
C ALA A 43 -19.12 -16.48 0.45
N VAL A 44 -19.67 -15.52 -0.28
CA VAL A 44 -20.73 -15.76 -1.28
C VAL A 44 -20.22 -16.69 -2.41
N ALA A 45 -18.97 -16.52 -2.85
CA ALA A 45 -18.36 -17.41 -3.84
C ALA A 45 -18.22 -18.87 -3.33
N ALA A 46 -17.89 -19.04 -2.04
CA ALA A 46 -17.84 -20.36 -1.40
C ALA A 46 -19.24 -21.00 -1.29
N ASP A 47 -20.25 -20.21 -0.90
CA ASP A 47 -21.64 -20.68 -0.80
C ASP A 47 -22.20 -21.10 -2.16
N ILE A 48 -21.86 -20.39 -3.24
CA ILE A 48 -22.20 -20.79 -4.62
C ILE A 48 -21.56 -22.15 -4.95
N ALA A 49 -20.32 -22.40 -4.54
CA ALA A 49 -19.65 -23.67 -4.79
C ALA A 49 -20.33 -24.83 -4.04
N VAL A 50 -20.71 -24.61 -2.79
CA VAL A 50 -21.46 -25.58 -1.96
C VAL A 50 -22.85 -25.85 -2.54
N ALA A 51 -23.59 -24.81 -2.92
CA ALA A 51 -24.93 -24.94 -3.49
C ALA A 51 -24.92 -25.66 -4.85
N LYS A 52 -23.89 -25.42 -5.69
CA LYS A 52 -23.67 -26.18 -6.93
C LYS A 52 -23.38 -27.66 -6.66
N ALA A 53 -22.55 -27.98 -5.67
CA ALA A 53 -22.28 -29.35 -5.28
C ALA A 53 -23.54 -30.09 -4.79
N ALA A 54 -24.51 -29.35 -4.23
CA ALA A 54 -25.80 -29.86 -3.77
C ALA A 54 -26.93 -29.77 -4.82
N ASN A 55 -26.64 -29.41 -6.08
CA ASN A 55 -27.64 -29.18 -7.15
C ASN A 55 -28.80 -28.24 -6.76
N LYS A 56 -28.51 -27.20 -5.97
CA LYS A 56 -29.50 -26.18 -5.58
C LYS A 56 -29.47 -25.00 -6.55
N ASN A 57 -30.57 -24.24 -6.60
CA ASN A 57 -30.64 -23.00 -7.38
C ASN A 57 -29.67 -21.96 -6.79
N VAL A 58 -28.85 -21.35 -7.64
CA VAL A 58 -27.83 -20.35 -7.26
C VAL A 58 -28.13 -18.95 -7.80
N ALA A 59 -29.30 -18.74 -8.41
CA ALA A 59 -29.64 -17.48 -9.07
C ALA A 59 -29.52 -16.27 -8.13
N ASP A 60 -30.00 -16.40 -6.91
CA ASP A 60 -30.00 -15.31 -5.92
C ASP A 60 -28.59 -14.97 -5.44
N LEU A 61 -27.78 -16.01 -5.14
CA LEU A 61 -26.38 -15.85 -4.72
C LEU A 61 -25.52 -15.26 -5.86
N VAL A 62 -25.78 -15.65 -7.11
CA VAL A 62 -25.09 -15.08 -8.28
C VAL A 62 -25.51 -13.63 -8.52
N ALA A 63 -26.76 -13.26 -8.22
CA ALA A 63 -27.20 -11.88 -8.28
C ALA A 63 -26.51 -11.02 -7.20
N GLU A 64 -26.38 -11.56 -5.98
CA GLU A 64 -25.63 -10.92 -4.89
C GLU A 64 -24.14 -10.74 -5.24
N LEU A 65 -23.49 -11.79 -5.75
CA LEU A 65 -22.08 -11.72 -6.16
C LEU A 65 -21.84 -10.64 -7.24
N LYS A 66 -22.77 -10.48 -8.19
CA LYS A 66 -22.68 -9.44 -9.23
C LYS A 66 -22.76 -8.03 -8.65
N LEU A 67 -23.55 -7.82 -7.61
CA LEU A 67 -23.66 -6.51 -6.96
C LEU A 67 -22.36 -6.18 -6.20
N ILE A 68 -21.80 -7.15 -5.48
CA ILE A 68 -20.52 -7.01 -4.77
C ILE A 68 -19.37 -6.76 -5.76
N ASP A 69 -19.31 -7.51 -6.87
CA ASP A 69 -18.30 -7.31 -7.92
C ASP A 69 -18.41 -5.92 -8.56
N ALA A 70 -19.62 -5.38 -8.73
CA ALA A 70 -19.85 -4.04 -9.25
C ALA A 70 -19.37 -2.95 -8.28
N GLU A 71 -19.58 -3.13 -6.98
CA GLU A 71 -19.12 -2.19 -5.96
C GLU A 71 -17.60 -2.19 -5.82
N LEU A 72 -16.99 -3.38 -5.76
CA LEU A 72 -15.53 -3.54 -5.75
C LEU A 72 -14.87 -2.93 -7.00
N ALA A 73 -15.51 -3.04 -8.16
CA ALA A 73 -15.03 -2.40 -9.39
C ALA A 73 -15.17 -0.87 -9.34
N ALA A 74 -16.29 -0.35 -8.82
CA ALA A 74 -16.51 1.08 -8.67
C ALA A 74 -15.51 1.74 -7.69
N ASP A 75 -15.10 1.02 -6.64
CA ASP A 75 -14.11 1.50 -5.69
C ASP A 75 -12.66 1.31 -6.16
N ALA A 76 -12.37 0.27 -6.95
CA ALA A 76 -11.08 0.14 -7.63
C ALA A 76 -10.81 1.32 -8.57
N ASP A 77 -11.84 1.81 -9.26
CA ASP A 77 -11.78 3.01 -10.09
C ASP A 77 -11.56 4.31 -9.30
N LYS A 78 -11.95 4.35 -8.01
CA LYS A 78 -11.71 5.48 -7.10
C LYS A 78 -10.33 5.41 -6.45
N ALA A 79 -9.86 4.22 -6.07
CA ALA A 79 -8.56 4.01 -5.42
C ALA A 79 -7.37 4.44 -6.30
N GLY A 80 -7.53 4.41 -7.63
CA GLY A 80 -6.52 4.86 -8.59
C GLY A 80 -6.61 6.34 -9.00
N LYS A 81 -7.60 7.10 -8.54
CA LYS A 81 -7.90 8.46 -9.03
C LYS A 81 -8.07 9.51 -7.92
N SER A 82 -7.16 9.58 -6.95
CA SER A 82 -6.87 10.91 -6.37
C SER A 82 -6.00 11.66 -7.39
N LYS A 83 -6.65 12.22 -8.42
CA LYS A 83 -5.97 12.98 -9.46
C LYS A 83 -5.64 14.35 -8.88
N ASP A 84 -4.67 14.38 -7.96
CA ASP A 84 -4.20 15.62 -7.34
C ASP A 84 -3.67 16.51 -8.47
N PRO A 85 -4.39 17.58 -8.86
CA PRO A 85 -4.04 18.35 -10.05
C PRO A 85 -2.66 19.01 -9.93
N VAL A 86 -2.22 19.20 -8.69
CA VAL A 86 -0.89 19.72 -8.36
C VAL A 86 0.20 18.70 -8.68
N LYS A 87 -0.03 17.40 -8.45
CA LYS A 87 0.96 16.35 -8.71
C LYS A 87 1.28 16.23 -10.20
N GLU A 88 0.24 16.16 -11.05
CA GLU A 88 0.45 16.05 -12.50
C GLU A 88 1.16 17.27 -13.08
N SER A 89 0.77 18.46 -12.62
CA SER A 89 1.42 19.71 -13.01
C SER A 89 2.89 19.74 -12.56
N LEU A 90 3.17 19.29 -11.33
CA LEU A 90 4.54 19.22 -10.80
C LEU A 90 5.39 18.22 -11.59
N ASP A 91 4.89 17.02 -11.85
CA ASP A 91 5.62 15.99 -12.61
C ASP A 91 5.97 16.49 -14.01
N ALA A 92 5.03 17.16 -14.69
CA ALA A 92 5.27 17.77 -15.99
C ALA A 92 6.34 18.88 -15.93
N LEU A 93 6.33 19.72 -14.90
CA LEU A 93 7.33 20.77 -14.71
C LEU A 93 8.73 20.18 -14.43
N LEU A 94 8.83 19.13 -13.61
CA LEU A 94 10.10 18.47 -13.28
C LEU A 94 10.73 17.86 -14.53
N LEU A 95 9.94 17.23 -15.40
CA LEU A 95 10.38 16.69 -16.68
C LEU A 95 10.78 17.81 -17.64
N GLN A 96 9.93 18.82 -17.83
CA GLN A 96 10.17 19.92 -18.78
C GLN A 96 11.43 20.72 -18.42
N ARG A 97 11.74 20.84 -17.13
CA ARG A 97 12.92 21.56 -16.62
C ARG A 97 14.14 20.67 -16.41
N PHE A 98 14.06 19.40 -16.79
CA PHE A 98 15.14 18.43 -16.63
C PHE A 98 15.66 18.40 -15.17
N PHE A 99 14.74 18.33 -14.21
CA PHE A 99 15.09 18.17 -12.80
C PHE A 99 15.36 16.70 -12.48
N VAL A 100 14.39 15.84 -12.82
CA VAL A 100 14.45 14.38 -12.65
C VAL A 100 13.79 13.76 -13.88
N VAL A 101 14.44 12.79 -14.50
CA VAL A 101 13.90 12.04 -15.64
C VAL A 101 14.04 10.53 -15.40
N PRO A 102 13.19 9.69 -16.01
CA PRO A 102 13.37 8.24 -15.98
C PRO A 102 14.71 7.85 -16.62
N SER A 103 15.48 6.99 -15.95
CA SER A 103 16.74 6.52 -16.52
C SER A 103 16.48 5.68 -17.77
N PHE A 104 17.35 5.82 -18.78
CA PHE A 104 17.28 5.08 -20.04
C PHE A 104 15.98 5.30 -20.85
N GLU A 105 15.38 6.50 -20.76
CA GLU A 105 14.12 6.84 -21.45
C GLU A 105 14.14 6.51 -22.95
N ILE A 106 15.26 6.77 -23.64
CA ILE A 106 15.42 6.48 -25.07
C ILE A 106 15.38 4.97 -25.41
N TYR A 107 15.52 4.10 -24.41
CA TYR A 107 15.45 2.64 -24.53
C TYR A 107 14.15 2.06 -23.97
N GLY A 108 13.15 2.90 -23.67
CA GLY A 108 11.89 2.49 -23.08
C GLY A 108 11.81 2.67 -21.55
N GLY A 109 12.90 3.14 -20.92
CA GLY A 109 12.96 3.41 -19.49
C GLY A 109 12.98 2.16 -18.61
N VAL A 110 13.46 2.33 -17.37
CA VAL A 110 13.40 1.27 -16.35
C VAL A 110 12.66 1.81 -15.14
N ALA A 111 11.55 1.16 -14.78
CA ALA A 111 10.77 1.55 -13.61
C ALA A 111 11.63 1.49 -12.33
N GLY A 112 11.56 2.55 -11.52
CA GLY A 112 12.31 2.67 -10.26
C GLY A 112 13.71 3.28 -10.39
N LEU A 113 14.20 3.56 -11.60
CA LEU A 113 15.48 4.24 -11.83
C LEU A 113 15.26 5.64 -12.42
N TYR A 114 15.98 6.63 -11.88
CA TYR A 114 15.86 8.03 -12.28
C TYR A 114 17.21 8.74 -12.34
N ASP A 115 17.36 9.62 -13.33
CA ASP A 115 18.53 10.46 -13.52
C ASP A 115 18.20 11.91 -13.11
N TYR A 116 19.12 12.54 -12.37
CA TYR A 116 19.00 13.93 -11.97
C TYR A 116 19.68 14.83 -13.00
N GLY A 117 18.95 15.82 -13.51
CA GLY A 117 19.55 16.83 -14.38
C GLY A 117 20.34 17.88 -13.59
N PRO A 118 20.84 18.95 -14.23
CA PRO A 118 21.73 19.93 -13.61
C PRO A 118 21.11 20.63 -12.39
N ALA A 119 19.86 21.06 -12.50
CA ALA A 119 19.15 21.73 -11.42
C ALA A 119 18.81 20.75 -10.28
N GLY A 120 18.38 19.53 -10.60
CA GLY A 120 18.10 18.48 -9.61
C GLY A 120 19.35 18.06 -8.84
N THR A 121 20.49 17.95 -9.52
CA THR A 121 21.78 17.64 -8.91
C THR A 121 22.23 18.74 -7.95
N ALA A 122 22.09 20.01 -8.34
CA ALA A 122 22.40 21.14 -7.46
C ALA A 122 21.52 21.16 -6.20
N VAL A 123 20.22 20.90 -6.34
CA VAL A 123 19.31 20.81 -5.19
C VAL A 123 19.68 19.65 -4.28
N LYS A 124 19.97 18.46 -4.84
CA LYS A 124 20.42 17.29 -4.08
C LYS A 124 21.68 17.61 -3.26
N GLU A 125 22.68 18.25 -3.87
CA GLU A 125 23.92 18.61 -3.18
C GLU A 125 23.67 19.64 -2.06
N ASN A 126 22.81 20.64 -2.31
CA ASN A 126 22.44 21.62 -1.29
C ASN A 126 21.77 20.95 -0.08
N ILE A 127 20.85 20.01 -0.32
CA ILE A 127 20.19 19.25 0.76
C ILE A 127 21.21 18.42 1.53
N LEU A 128 22.12 17.72 0.84
CA LEU A 128 23.19 16.95 1.49
C LEU A 128 24.11 17.84 2.33
N SER A 129 24.49 19.02 1.82
CA SER A 129 25.32 19.98 2.56
C SER A 129 24.63 20.46 3.85
N ILE A 130 23.34 20.83 3.77
CA ILE A 130 22.56 21.24 4.94
C ILE A 130 22.49 20.10 5.96
N TRP A 131 22.23 18.88 5.50
CA TRP A 131 22.16 17.70 6.36
C TRP A 131 23.49 17.41 7.06
N ARG A 132 24.61 17.47 6.33
CA ARG A 132 25.96 17.31 6.90
C ARG A 132 26.27 18.38 7.95
N ASN A 133 25.97 19.63 7.64
CA ASN A 133 26.19 20.73 8.58
C ASN A 133 25.36 20.56 9.86
N HIS A 134 24.13 20.07 9.73
CA HIS A 134 23.23 19.91 10.86
C HIS A 134 23.59 18.72 11.75
N PHE A 135 23.89 17.54 11.19
CA PHE A 135 24.14 16.35 11.99
C PHE A 135 25.63 16.09 12.21
N ILE A 136 26.41 16.06 11.14
CA ILE A 136 27.82 15.66 11.23
C ILE A 136 28.63 16.73 11.96
N LEU A 137 28.53 17.99 11.54
CA LEU A 137 29.35 19.06 12.11
C LEU A 137 28.83 19.54 13.47
N ALA A 138 27.51 19.67 13.65
CA ALA A 138 26.96 20.15 14.91
C ALA A 138 27.11 19.13 16.05
N GLU A 139 26.95 17.83 15.76
CA GLU A 139 27.05 16.75 16.76
C GLU A 139 28.43 16.05 16.76
N GLN A 140 29.36 16.49 15.90
CA GLN A 140 30.72 15.95 15.77
C GLN A 140 30.75 14.44 15.45
N MET A 141 29.90 14.01 14.51
CA MET A 141 29.86 12.61 14.07
C MET A 141 31.03 12.26 13.14
N LEU A 142 31.40 10.98 13.09
CA LEU A 142 32.42 10.46 12.18
C LEU A 142 31.80 10.01 10.86
N GLU A 143 32.00 10.78 9.79
CA GLU A 143 31.58 10.42 8.42
C GLU A 143 32.53 9.37 7.83
N VAL A 144 31.98 8.28 7.28
CA VAL A 144 32.75 7.22 6.58
C VAL A 144 32.06 6.91 5.25
N SER A 145 32.85 6.74 4.19
CA SER A 145 32.38 6.27 2.89
C SER A 145 32.82 4.83 2.67
N THR A 146 31.86 3.95 2.33
CA THR A 146 32.08 2.51 2.12
C THR A 146 31.70 2.10 0.69
N SER A 147 32.13 0.89 0.28
CA SER A 147 31.81 0.35 -1.04
C SER A 147 30.35 -0.10 -1.15
N CYS A 148 29.72 0.12 -2.30
CA CYS A 148 28.37 -0.39 -2.59
C CYS A 148 28.34 -1.92 -2.76
N LEU A 149 29.41 -2.51 -3.32
CA LEU A 149 29.54 -3.96 -3.43
C LEU A 149 29.82 -4.55 -2.04
N THR A 150 28.99 -5.51 -1.64
CA THR A 150 29.01 -6.12 -0.31
C THR A 150 29.11 -7.65 -0.41
N LEU A 151 29.87 -8.26 0.50
CA LEU A 151 30.03 -9.71 0.57
C LEU A 151 28.75 -10.38 1.08
N SER A 152 28.41 -11.54 0.53
CA SER A 152 27.17 -12.26 0.88
C SER A 152 27.08 -12.60 2.37
N ASP A 153 28.20 -13.00 2.99
CA ASP A 153 28.24 -13.34 4.42
C ASP A 153 27.85 -12.17 5.32
N VAL A 154 28.16 -10.92 4.92
CA VAL A 154 27.79 -9.70 5.65
C VAL A 154 26.27 -9.46 5.60
N LEU A 155 25.66 -9.69 4.44
CA LEU A 155 24.20 -9.56 4.29
C LEU A 155 23.45 -10.70 4.99
N LYS A 156 24.04 -11.90 5.04
CA LYS A 156 23.48 -13.03 5.77
C LYS A 156 23.52 -12.79 7.28
N THR A 157 24.67 -12.38 7.81
CA THR A 157 24.84 -12.12 9.24
C THR A 157 24.01 -10.95 9.75
N SER A 158 23.81 -9.91 8.93
CA SER A 158 22.88 -8.81 9.26
C SER A 158 21.40 -9.18 9.15
N GLY A 159 21.08 -10.37 8.61
CA GLY A 159 19.70 -10.86 8.44
C GLY A 159 18.96 -10.29 7.23
N HIS A 160 19.61 -9.48 6.38
CA HIS A 160 18.98 -8.95 5.17
C HIS A 160 18.58 -10.06 4.20
N VAL A 161 19.38 -11.13 4.10
CA VAL A 161 19.10 -12.26 3.20
C VAL A 161 17.78 -12.95 3.54
N ASP A 162 17.46 -13.08 4.84
CA ASP A 162 16.29 -13.84 5.28
C ASP A 162 15.03 -12.96 5.46
N ARG A 163 15.19 -11.64 5.61
CA ARG A 163 14.09 -10.72 6.01
C ARG A 163 13.78 -9.60 5.03
N PHE A 164 14.68 -9.25 4.11
CA PHE A 164 14.45 -8.15 3.17
C PHE A 164 13.65 -8.63 1.95
N THR A 165 12.41 -9.05 2.18
CA THR A 165 11.52 -9.59 1.15
C THR A 165 10.08 -9.10 1.35
N ASP A 166 9.49 -8.53 0.30
CA ASP A 166 8.07 -8.20 0.25
C ASP A 166 7.27 -9.35 -0.37
N PHE A 167 6.03 -9.55 0.09
CA PHE A 167 5.12 -10.53 -0.51
C PHE A 167 4.70 -10.08 -1.91
N MET A 168 4.97 -10.92 -2.92
CA MET A 168 4.59 -10.69 -4.31
C MET A 168 3.63 -11.77 -4.78
N VAL A 169 2.53 -11.36 -5.41
CA VAL A 169 1.61 -12.25 -6.12
C VAL A 169 1.73 -11.96 -7.61
N ARG A 170 1.70 -13.00 -8.44
CA ARG A 170 1.70 -12.90 -9.89
C ARG A 170 0.52 -13.67 -10.45
N ASP A 171 -0.09 -13.13 -11.50
CA ASP A 171 -1.05 -13.88 -12.29
C ASP A 171 -0.34 -15.02 -13.02
N VAL A 172 -1.03 -16.14 -13.22
CA VAL A 172 -0.48 -17.31 -13.92
C VAL A 172 -0.44 -17.07 -15.44
N HIS A 173 -1.30 -16.17 -15.93
CA HIS A 173 -1.51 -15.95 -17.37
C HIS A 173 -0.93 -14.64 -17.90
N THR A 174 -0.31 -13.83 -17.04
CA THR A 174 0.32 -12.54 -17.39
C THR A 174 1.74 -12.50 -16.89
#